data_AF-A0A7Z8QJ57-F1
#
_entry.id   AF-A0A7Z8QJ57-F1
#
_cell.length_a   1.000
_cell.length_b   1.000
_cell.length_c   1.000
_cell.angle_alpha   90.00
_cell.angle_beta   90.00
_cell.angle_gamma   90.00
#
_symmetry.space_group_name_H-M   'P 1'
#
loop_
_entity.id
_entity.type
_entity.pdbx_description
1 polymer ?
#
loop_
_entity_poly.entity_id
_entity_poly.type
_entity_poly.pdbx_seq_one_letter_code
_entity_poly.pdbx_strand_id
1 'polypeptide(L)'
;MGTKYCIGGVVETGQRSLGVLIFRFPVLSALKNNSGKKETATIRGEVVPFQTKMAQAAQMLIEIAEHFSTVPILAVTDSWFGNNGLWKPAYKAIGNRFNILSRLRCNNVLYDLPEKRKPKQRGRNKKYGQRLGSATDMAKTVQQEARLYNVNLYGKQREVSAYSRVVMLKTLKRPVQVVWVCRRTQWIAFAASHGERTRGLVVPRRRRAAVLSES
;
A
#
# COMPACT_ATOMS: atom_id res chain seq x y z
N MET A 1 -27.65 -14.47 -9.73
CA MET A 1 -26.38 -14.12 -10.41
C MET A 1 -25.25 -14.17 -9.40
N GLY A 2 -24.36 -15.16 -9.53
CA GLY A 2 -23.32 -15.47 -8.55
C GLY A 2 -22.17 -14.47 -8.59
N THR A 3 -21.85 -13.91 -7.42
CA THR A 3 -20.69 -13.07 -7.21
C THR A 3 -19.44 -13.95 -7.30
N LYS A 4 -18.75 -13.92 -8.44
CA LYS A 4 -17.45 -14.59 -8.58
C LYS A 4 -16.40 -13.76 -7.84
N TYR A 5 -16.06 -14.16 -6.62
CA TYR A 5 -14.89 -13.65 -5.90
C TYR A 5 -13.66 -14.39 -6.42
N CYS A 6 -12.72 -13.67 -7.04
CA CYS A 6 -11.40 -14.23 -7.34
C CYS A 6 -10.55 -14.19 -6.06
N ILE A 7 -10.53 -15.30 -5.31
CA ILE A 7 -9.55 -15.52 -4.24
C ILE A 7 -8.22 -15.88 -4.92
N GLY A 8 -7.35 -14.89 -5.11
CA GLY A 8 -6.00 -15.11 -5.64
C GLY A 8 -5.11 -15.79 -4.60
N GLY A 9 -4.45 -16.86 -5.01
CA GLY A 9 -3.79 -17.85 -4.16
C GLY A 9 -2.64 -17.38 -3.26
N VAL A 10 -2.27 -18.29 -2.37
CA VAL A 10 -1.13 -18.22 -1.45
C VAL A 10 0.17 -18.18 -2.26
N VAL A 11 0.96 -17.10 -2.11
CA VAL A 11 2.34 -17.06 -2.60
C VAL A 11 3.24 -17.53 -1.46
N GLU A 12 3.62 -18.80 -1.47
CA GLU A 12 4.68 -19.33 -0.59
C GLU A 12 6.05 -18.86 -1.11
N THR A 13 6.55 -17.72 -0.62
CA THR A 13 7.98 -17.44 -0.72
C THR A 13 8.68 -18.11 0.46
N GLY A 14 9.60 -19.03 0.15
CA GLY A 14 10.23 -20.04 0.99
C GLY A 14 11.00 -19.64 2.27
N GLN A 15 10.51 -18.69 3.04
CA GLN A 15 10.82 -18.55 4.47
C GLN A 15 9.75 -17.66 5.12
N ARG A 16 8.74 -18.32 5.72
CA ARG A 16 7.57 -17.79 6.44
C ARG A 16 6.36 -17.51 5.54
N SER A 17 5.28 -18.24 5.82
CA SER A 17 3.95 -18.12 5.22
C SER A 17 3.33 -16.74 5.49
N LEU A 18 3.70 -15.75 4.68
CA LEU A 18 2.90 -14.56 4.48
C LEU A 18 1.71 -14.97 3.62
N GLY A 19 0.56 -15.23 4.25
CA GLY A 19 -0.69 -15.37 3.52
C GLY A 19 -1.03 -14.03 2.87
N VAL A 20 -0.56 -13.79 1.66
CA VAL A 20 -0.85 -12.57 0.91
C VAL A 20 -2.21 -12.73 0.24
N LEU A 21 -3.31 -12.35 0.92
CA LEU A 21 -4.60 -12.21 0.24
C LEU A 21 -4.62 -10.92 -0.59
N ILE A 22 -4.39 -11.06 -1.90
CA ILE A 22 -4.43 -9.95 -2.85
C ILE A 22 -5.89 -9.64 -3.21
N PHE A 23 -6.48 -8.65 -2.53
CA PHE A 23 -7.78 -8.13 -2.94
C PHE A 23 -7.63 -7.14 -4.08
N ARG A 24 -7.79 -7.63 -5.31
CA ARG A 24 -8.06 -6.72 -6.42
C ARG A 24 -9.52 -6.32 -6.31
N PHE A 25 -9.78 -5.09 -5.89
CA PHE A 25 -11.08 -4.46 -6.08
C PHE A 25 -11.14 -4.02 -7.56
N PRO A 26 -11.77 -4.77 -8.48
CA PRO A 26 -12.25 -4.12 -9.69
C PRO A 26 -13.20 -3.01 -9.22
N VAL A 27 -13.05 -1.83 -9.81
CA VAL A 27 -13.99 -0.72 -9.67
C VAL A 27 -15.39 -1.32 -9.71
N LEU A 28 -16.08 -1.33 -8.56
CA LEU A 28 -17.49 -1.70 -8.52
C LEU A 28 -18.21 -0.54 -9.21
N SER A 29 -18.38 -0.65 -10.52
CA SER A 29 -19.07 0.29 -11.40
C SER A 29 -20.59 0.24 -11.21
N ALA A 30 -21.05 0.02 -9.96
CA ALA A 30 -22.46 -0.15 -9.62
C ALA A 30 -22.91 0.73 -8.45
N LEU A 31 -22.20 1.83 -8.14
CA LEU A 31 -22.76 2.90 -7.30
C LEU A 31 -22.43 4.24 -7.94
N LYS A 32 -23.38 4.71 -8.77
CA LYS A 32 -23.38 6.05 -9.36
C LYS A 32 -23.43 7.06 -8.22
N ASN A 33 -22.43 7.94 -8.16
CA ASN A 33 -22.43 9.06 -7.22
C ASN A 33 -23.52 10.03 -7.70
N ASN A 34 -24.71 10.00 -7.11
CA ASN A 34 -25.63 11.12 -7.22
C ASN A 34 -25.84 11.70 -5.82
N SER A 35 -25.45 12.97 -5.68
CA SER A 35 -25.78 13.87 -4.58
C SER A 35 -27.29 14.16 -4.56
N GLY A 36 -28.09 13.12 -4.33
CA GLY A 36 -29.55 13.19 -4.20
C GLY A 36 -29.97 12.39 -2.97
N LYS A 37 -31.04 12.84 -2.30
CA LYS A 37 -31.61 12.24 -1.09
C LYS A 37 -31.69 10.71 -1.20
N LYS A 38 -31.25 10.00 -0.15
CA LYS A 38 -31.05 8.55 -0.14
C LYS A 38 -32.37 7.78 -0.24
N GLU A 39 -32.75 7.37 -1.44
CA GLU A 39 -33.63 6.21 -1.63
C GLU A 39 -32.87 4.94 -1.24
N THR A 40 -33.45 4.17 -0.33
CA THR A 40 -32.84 2.93 0.15
C THR A 40 -33.08 1.85 -0.89
N ALA A 41 -32.01 1.36 -1.52
CA ALA A 41 -32.13 0.30 -2.51
C ALA A 41 -32.52 -1.02 -1.83
N THR A 42 -33.60 -1.63 -2.30
CA THR A 42 -34.06 -2.94 -1.82
C THR A 42 -33.34 -4.03 -2.61
N ILE A 43 -32.52 -4.85 -1.95
CA ILE A 43 -31.88 -6.02 -2.55
C ILE A 43 -32.56 -7.25 -1.94
N ARG A 44 -33.21 -8.08 -2.78
CA ARG A 44 -33.91 -9.31 -2.33
C ARG A 44 -34.94 -9.08 -1.22
N GLY A 45 -35.67 -7.96 -1.26
CA GLY A 45 -36.67 -7.62 -0.24
C GLY A 45 -36.10 -6.95 1.01
N GLU A 46 -34.78 -6.91 1.19
CA GLU A 46 -34.14 -6.21 2.30
C GLU A 46 -33.70 -4.80 1.92
N VAL A 47 -34.04 -3.85 2.79
CA VAL A 47 -33.70 -2.44 2.67
C VAL A 47 -32.24 -2.26 3.05
N VAL A 48 -31.35 -2.11 2.06
CA VAL A 48 -29.90 -1.98 2.33
C VAL A 48 -29.56 -0.51 2.53
N PRO A 49 -29.08 -0.10 3.72
CA PRO A 49 -28.75 1.31 3.97
C PRO A 49 -27.63 1.76 3.05
N PHE A 50 -27.78 2.94 2.45
CA PHE A 50 -26.74 3.51 1.60
C PHE A 50 -25.46 3.74 2.41
N GLN A 51 -24.42 2.99 2.05
CA GLN A 51 -23.07 3.14 2.57
C GLN A 51 -22.16 3.76 1.52
N THR A 52 -21.15 4.50 1.97
CA THR A 52 -20.09 4.95 1.05
C THR A 52 -19.29 3.75 0.55
N LYS A 53 -18.79 3.81 -0.68
CA LYS A 53 -17.90 2.78 -1.25
C LYS A 53 -16.71 2.44 -0.35
N MET A 54 -16.17 3.43 0.39
CA MET A 54 -15.08 3.21 1.34
C MET A 54 -15.53 2.39 2.55
N ALA A 55 -16.73 2.67 3.07
CA ALA A 55 -17.30 1.91 4.18
C ALA A 55 -17.61 0.47 3.77
N GLN A 56 -18.19 0.27 2.58
CA GLN A 56 -18.44 -1.07 2.03
C GLN A 56 -17.14 -1.85 1.83
N ALA A 57 -16.12 -1.23 1.22
CA ALA A 57 -14.82 -1.88 1.03
C ALA A 57 -14.14 -2.21 2.37
N ALA A 58 -14.26 -1.35 3.38
CA ALA A 58 -13.75 -1.63 4.72
C ALA A 58 -14.49 -2.82 5.36
N GLN A 59 -15.81 -2.84 5.25
CA GLN A 59 -16.64 -3.92 5.80
C GLN A 59 -16.29 -5.27 5.15
N MET A 60 -16.15 -5.31 3.83
CA MET A 60 -15.71 -6.51 3.11
C MET A 60 -14.32 -6.99 3.58
N LEU A 61 -13.38 -6.06 3.83
CA LEU A 61 -12.06 -6.44 4.35
C LEU A 61 -12.13 -7.00 5.77
N ILE A 62 -13.03 -6.48 6.60
CA ILE A 62 -13.22 -6.91 7.99
C ILE A 62 -13.81 -8.31 8.03
N GLU A 63 -14.87 -8.58 7.26
CA GLU A 63 -15.51 -9.91 7.20
C GLU A 63 -14.51 -11.00 6.77
N ILE A 64 -13.66 -10.69 5.78
CA ILE A 64 -12.64 -11.65 5.34
C ILE A 64 -11.54 -11.78 6.41
N ALA A 65 -11.21 -10.69 7.11
CA ALA A 65 -10.21 -10.72 8.17
C ALA A 65 -10.64 -11.47 9.44
N GLU A 66 -11.94 -11.53 9.70
CA GLU A 66 -12.55 -12.34 10.75
C GLU A 66 -12.46 -13.83 10.41
N HIS A 67 -12.72 -14.19 9.14
CA HIS A 67 -12.55 -15.56 8.67
C HIS A 67 -11.09 -16.04 8.74
N PHE A 68 -10.13 -15.15 8.46
CA PHE A 68 -8.69 -15.42 8.54
C PHE A 68 -8.03 -14.72 9.76
N SER A 69 -8.50 -15.05 10.96
CA SER A 69 -8.12 -14.37 12.22
C SER A 69 -6.64 -14.48 12.62
N THR A 70 -5.91 -15.48 12.11
CA THR A 70 -4.49 -15.73 12.46
C THR A 70 -3.49 -15.17 11.45
N VAL A 71 -3.95 -14.84 10.24
CA VAL A 71 -3.08 -14.50 9.10
C VAL A 71 -2.92 -12.97 8.97
N PRO A 72 -1.73 -12.44 8.62
CA PRO A 72 -1.58 -11.04 8.24
C PRO A 72 -2.28 -10.77 6.89
N ILE A 73 -2.93 -9.63 6.77
CA ILE A 73 -3.74 -9.29 5.59
C ILE A 73 -3.07 -8.12 4.87
N LEU A 74 -2.81 -8.31 3.57
CA LEU A 74 -2.27 -7.26 2.69
C LEU A 74 -3.31 -6.87 1.64
N ALA A 75 -4.03 -5.77 1.86
CA ALA A 75 -4.93 -5.25 0.85
C ALA A 75 -4.14 -4.56 -0.28
N VAL A 76 -4.30 -5.01 -1.53
CA VAL A 76 -3.66 -4.44 -2.71
C VAL A 76 -4.65 -3.58 -3.48
N THR A 77 -4.56 -2.26 -3.33
CA THR A 77 -5.58 -1.35 -3.83
C THR A 77 -5.09 -0.41 -4.93
N ASP A 78 -6.03 0.18 -5.66
CA ASP A 78 -5.74 1.33 -6.50
C ASP A 78 -5.48 2.60 -5.65
N SER A 79 -5.13 3.70 -6.32
CA SER A 79 -4.86 4.98 -5.67
C SER A 79 -6.07 5.66 -5.03
N TRP A 80 -7.29 5.23 -5.37
CA TRP A 80 -8.50 5.80 -4.81
C TRP A 80 -8.72 5.29 -3.39
N PHE A 81 -8.48 4.00 -3.17
CA PHE A 81 -8.63 3.33 -1.87
C PHE A 81 -7.43 3.49 -0.91
N GLY A 82 -6.27 3.95 -1.39
CA GLY A 82 -5.05 4.21 -0.60
C GLY A 82 -5.12 5.42 0.34
N ASN A 83 -6.21 5.57 1.09
CA ASN A 83 -6.46 6.72 1.97
C ASN A 83 -6.99 6.30 3.35
N ASN A 84 -7.04 7.26 4.28
CA ASN A 84 -7.47 7.02 5.65
C ASN A 84 -8.97 6.68 5.80
N GLY A 85 -9.78 6.88 4.78
CA GLY A 85 -11.19 6.47 4.73
C GLY A 85 -11.36 4.95 4.66
N LEU A 86 -10.49 4.23 3.94
CA LEU A 86 -10.45 2.76 3.98
C LEU A 86 -9.57 2.26 5.12
N TRP A 87 -8.37 2.84 5.27
CA TRP A 87 -7.37 2.32 6.19
C TRP A 87 -7.80 2.40 7.65
N LYS A 88 -8.38 3.53 8.10
CA LYS A 88 -8.76 3.73 9.50
C LYS A 88 -9.82 2.74 10.00
N PRO A 89 -10.96 2.52 9.31
CA PRO A 89 -11.95 1.54 9.77
C PRO A 89 -11.41 0.11 9.71
N ALA A 90 -10.73 -0.27 8.63
CA ALA A 90 -10.15 -1.62 8.50
C ALA A 90 -9.11 -1.89 9.60
N TYR A 91 -8.21 -0.94 9.87
CA TYR A 91 -7.21 -1.07 10.92
C TYR A 91 -7.81 -1.05 12.33
N LYS A 92 -8.94 -0.37 12.56
CA LYS A 92 -9.61 -0.37 13.87
C LYS A 92 -10.12 -1.78 14.24
N ALA A 93 -10.60 -2.54 13.26
CA ALA A 93 -11.11 -3.89 13.47
C ALA A 93 -10.00 -4.96 13.40
N ILE A 94 -9.10 -4.86 12.42
CA ILE A 94 -8.10 -5.90 12.14
C ILE A 94 -6.81 -5.68 12.95
N GLY A 95 -6.51 -4.44 13.33
CA GLY A 95 -5.31 -4.06 14.07
C GLY A 95 -4.02 -4.22 13.26
N ASN A 96 -2.94 -4.59 13.95
CA ASN A 96 -1.58 -4.67 13.41
C ASN A 96 -1.38 -5.74 12.32
N ARG A 97 -2.38 -6.60 12.09
CA ARG A 97 -2.36 -7.60 11.01
C ARG A 97 -2.66 -6.98 9.66
N PHE A 98 -3.25 -5.78 9.61
CA PHE A 98 -3.65 -5.13 8.37
C PHE A 98 -2.56 -4.24 7.79
N ASN A 99 -2.16 -4.55 6.57
CA ASN A 99 -1.27 -3.74 5.75
C ASN A 99 -1.98 -3.39 4.44
N ILE A 100 -1.70 -2.21 3.89
CA ILE A 100 -2.20 -1.80 2.58
C ILE A 100 -1.03 -1.51 1.64
N LEU A 101 -1.12 -2.01 0.41
CA LEU A 101 -0.27 -1.67 -0.72
C LEU A 101 -1.14 -0.98 -1.76
N SER A 102 -0.91 0.31 -1.98
CA SER A 102 -1.69 1.10 -2.92
C SER A 102 -0.81 1.68 -4.01
N ARG A 103 -1.35 1.85 -5.22
CA ARG A 103 -0.74 2.79 -6.18
C ARG A 103 -0.79 4.20 -5.59
N LEU A 104 0.28 4.98 -5.75
CA LEU A 104 0.35 6.37 -5.33
C LEU A 104 0.04 7.29 -6.52
N ARG A 105 -0.82 8.29 -6.31
CA ARG A 105 -1.14 9.28 -7.36
C ARG A 105 0.04 10.22 -7.58
N CYS A 106 0.26 10.62 -8.83
CA CYS A 106 1.39 11.46 -9.23
C CYS A 106 1.42 12.83 -8.53
N ASN A 107 0.26 13.43 -8.27
CA ASN A 107 0.12 14.72 -7.60
C ASN A 107 0.14 14.63 -6.06
N ASN A 108 0.31 13.43 -5.47
CA ASN A 108 0.35 13.31 -4.02
C ASN A 108 1.61 13.98 -3.47
N VAL A 109 1.42 14.88 -2.51
CA VAL A 109 2.52 15.55 -1.81
C VAL A 109 3.10 14.62 -0.74
N LEU A 110 4.42 14.47 -0.78
CA LEU A 110 5.20 13.67 0.15
C LEU A 110 5.87 14.57 1.18
N TYR A 111 5.90 14.11 2.42
CA TYR A 111 6.58 14.76 3.53
C TYR A 111 7.61 13.82 4.13
N ASP A 112 8.68 14.37 4.67
CA ASP A 112 9.61 13.60 5.47
C ASP A 112 8.99 13.24 6.84
N LEU A 113 9.66 12.36 7.56
CA LEU A 113 9.30 12.02 8.93
C LEU A 113 9.44 13.27 9.83
N PRO A 114 8.54 13.45 10.81
CA PRO A 114 8.66 14.57 11.74
C PRO A 114 9.95 14.43 12.57
N GLU A 115 10.68 15.53 12.71
CA GLU A 115 11.86 15.60 13.56
C GLU A 115 11.52 15.25 15.01
N LYS A 116 12.47 14.62 15.70
CA LYS A 116 12.35 14.35 17.14
C LYS A 116 12.27 15.68 17.89
N ARG A 117 11.33 15.77 18.83
CA ARG A 117 11.13 16.95 19.65
C ARG A 117 12.37 17.23 20.51
N LYS A 118 12.75 18.50 20.61
CA LYS A 118 13.78 18.93 21.56
C LYS A 118 13.22 18.98 22.98
N PRO A 119 14.00 18.61 24.01
CA PRO A 119 13.56 18.75 25.40
C PRO A 119 13.06 20.18 25.68
N LYS A 120 11.96 20.31 26.44
CA LYS A 120 11.31 21.58 26.82
C LYS A 120 10.70 22.42 25.67
N GLN A 121 10.66 21.91 24.44
CA GLN A 121 10.02 22.62 23.32
C GLN A 121 8.50 22.80 23.60
N ARG A 122 7.97 24.03 23.52
CA ARG A 122 6.53 24.30 23.73
C ARG A 122 5.68 23.85 22.54
N GLY A 123 4.45 23.40 22.79
CA GLY A 123 3.44 23.11 21.76
C GLY A 123 3.28 21.62 21.39
N ARG A 124 2.31 21.34 20.50
CA ARG A 124 1.98 19.99 20.00
C ARG A 124 3.10 19.47 19.09
N ASN A 125 3.38 18.16 19.17
CA ASN A 125 4.35 17.52 18.29
C ASN A 125 4.00 17.74 16.80
N LYS A 126 5.01 18.06 15.98
CA LYS A 126 4.86 18.15 14.53
C LYS A 126 4.42 16.79 13.99
N LYS A 127 3.41 16.80 13.12
CA LYS A 127 2.89 15.58 12.50
C LYS A 127 3.62 15.22 11.21
N TYR A 128 4.15 16.21 10.50
CA TYR A 128 4.80 16.07 9.21
C TYR A 128 6.18 16.74 9.28
N GLY A 129 7.18 16.15 8.63
CA GLY A 129 8.48 16.76 8.42
C GLY A 129 8.49 17.74 7.24
N GLN A 130 9.67 17.94 6.66
CA GLN A 130 9.86 18.81 5.50
C GLN A 130 9.02 18.31 4.31
N ARG A 131 8.47 19.23 3.53
CA ARG A 131 7.79 18.90 2.26
C ARG A 131 8.83 18.49 1.23
N LEU A 132 8.74 17.26 0.72
CA LEU A 132 9.68 16.71 -0.27
C LEU A 132 9.27 17.03 -1.72
N GLY A 133 7.99 17.39 -1.94
CA GLY A 133 7.43 17.66 -3.27
C GLY A 133 6.27 16.73 -3.61
N SER A 134 5.82 16.76 -4.86
CA SER A 134 4.88 15.75 -5.37
C SER A 134 5.58 14.44 -5.73
N ALA A 135 4.84 13.36 -5.87
CA ALA A 135 5.40 12.08 -6.34
C ALA A 135 6.05 12.21 -7.73
N THR A 136 5.55 13.12 -8.58
CA THR A 136 6.16 13.46 -9.87
C THR A 136 7.48 14.21 -9.72
N ASP A 137 7.56 15.17 -8.81
CA ASP A 137 8.81 15.94 -8.60
C ASP A 137 9.90 15.01 -8.08
N MET A 138 9.54 14.16 -7.12
CA MET A 138 10.43 13.10 -6.61
C MET A 138 10.79 12.08 -7.69
N ALA A 139 9.92 11.78 -8.65
CA ALA A 139 10.22 10.82 -9.72
C ALA A 139 11.45 11.23 -10.56
N LYS A 140 11.67 12.54 -10.74
CA LYS A 140 12.82 13.07 -11.50
C LYS A 140 14.15 12.83 -10.78
N THR A 141 14.18 12.99 -9.47
CA THR A 141 15.39 12.79 -8.65
C THR A 141 15.65 11.31 -8.41
N VAL A 142 14.62 10.54 -8.05
CA VAL A 142 14.78 9.12 -7.73
C VAL A 142 15.14 8.26 -8.94
N GLN A 143 14.89 8.71 -10.17
CA GLN A 143 15.31 8.00 -11.38
C GLN A 143 16.84 7.89 -11.47
N GLN A 144 17.58 8.90 -10.98
CA GLN A 144 19.04 8.88 -10.94
C GLN A 144 19.59 7.99 -9.82
N GLU A 145 18.87 7.92 -8.69
CA GLU A 145 19.23 7.09 -7.53
C GLU A 145 18.69 5.65 -7.60
N ALA A 146 17.95 5.32 -8.67
CA ALA A 146 17.27 4.05 -8.78
C ALA A 146 18.26 2.90 -9.00
N ARG A 147 18.03 1.80 -8.30
CA ARG A 147 18.85 0.59 -8.40
C ARG A 147 18.19 -0.41 -9.33
N LEU A 148 19.00 -1.13 -10.09
CA LEU A 148 18.53 -2.22 -10.95
C LEU A 148 18.30 -3.49 -10.12
N TYR A 149 17.14 -4.11 -10.31
CA TYR A 149 16.73 -5.35 -9.67
C TYR A 149 16.30 -6.35 -10.74
N ASN A 150 16.78 -7.58 -10.62
CA ASN A 150 16.28 -8.69 -11.42
C ASN A 150 15.11 -9.33 -10.68
N VAL A 151 13.94 -9.31 -11.31
CA VAL A 151 12.69 -9.83 -10.77
C VAL A 151 12.11 -10.85 -11.73
N ASN A 152 11.66 -11.98 -11.20
CA ASN A 152 10.94 -12.96 -11.98
C ASN A 152 9.48 -12.51 -12.16
N LEU A 153 9.13 -12.04 -13.35
CA LEU A 153 7.78 -11.62 -13.70
C LEU A 153 7.19 -12.64 -14.69
N TYR A 154 6.21 -13.41 -14.21
CA TYR A 154 5.51 -14.45 -14.99
C TYR A 154 6.47 -15.48 -15.61
N GLY A 155 7.42 -15.98 -14.82
CA GLY A 155 8.40 -16.98 -15.26
C GLY A 155 9.55 -16.41 -16.11
N LYS A 156 9.58 -15.10 -16.36
CA LYS A 156 10.67 -14.43 -17.10
C LYS A 156 11.45 -13.51 -16.16
N GLN A 157 12.77 -13.65 -16.14
CA GLN A 157 13.65 -12.69 -15.49
C GLN A 157 13.56 -11.36 -16.23
N ARG A 158 13.22 -10.29 -15.50
CA ARG A 158 13.18 -8.93 -16.01
C ARG A 158 13.96 -8.02 -15.11
N GLU A 159 14.77 -7.18 -15.72
CA GLU A 159 15.44 -6.10 -15.01
C GLU A 159 14.48 -4.93 -14.82
N VAL A 160 14.37 -4.47 -13.58
CA VAL A 160 13.48 -3.40 -13.15
C VAL A 160 14.28 -2.42 -12.30
N SER A 161 14.23 -1.14 -12.66
CA SER A 161 14.85 -0.09 -11.86
C SER A 161 13.87 0.38 -10.79
N ALA A 162 14.28 0.38 -9.51
CA ALA A 162 13.43 0.82 -8.42
C ALA A 162 14.19 1.62 -7.35
N TYR A 163 13.46 2.54 -6.72
CA TYR A 163 13.92 3.32 -5.58
C TYR A 163 12.88 3.27 -4.47
N SER A 164 13.31 3.18 -3.21
CA SER A 164 12.39 3.18 -2.08
C SER A 164 12.79 4.19 -1.02
N ARG A 165 11.82 4.94 -0.49
CA ARG A 165 12.00 5.86 0.63
C ARG A 165 10.82 5.80 1.57
N VAL A 166 11.09 5.87 2.88
CA VAL A 166 10.05 6.01 3.89
C VAL A 166 9.65 7.48 3.99
N VAL A 167 8.37 7.77 3.82
CA VAL A 167 7.81 9.14 3.81
C VAL A 167 6.51 9.18 4.61
N MET A 168 6.17 10.35 5.12
CA MET A 168 4.91 10.61 5.78
C MET A 168 3.85 11.01 4.74
N LEU A 169 2.80 10.19 4.58
CA LEU A 169 1.69 10.51 3.68
C LEU A 169 0.55 11.24 4.40
N LYS A 170 0.08 12.36 3.83
CA LYS A 170 -1.06 13.10 4.38
C LYS A 170 -2.39 12.34 4.25
N THR A 171 -2.55 11.53 3.19
CA THR A 171 -3.77 10.75 2.92
C THR A 171 -3.97 9.63 3.93
N LEU A 172 -2.90 8.97 4.37
CA LEU A 172 -2.91 7.89 5.36
C LEU A 172 -2.55 8.36 6.78
N LYS A 173 -1.98 9.56 6.92
CA LYS A 173 -1.55 10.17 8.19
C LYS A 173 -0.54 9.29 8.96
N ARG A 174 0.24 8.48 8.23
CA ARG A 174 1.22 7.51 8.75
C ARG A 174 2.48 7.48 7.88
N PRO A 175 3.61 7.01 8.45
CA PRO A 175 4.78 6.68 7.66
C PRO A 175 4.45 5.49 6.75
N VAL A 176 4.85 5.60 5.49
CA VAL A 176 4.71 4.54 4.49
C VAL A 176 6.02 4.40 3.73
N GLN A 177 6.29 3.19 3.25
CA GLN A 177 7.36 2.98 2.29
C GLN A 177 6.82 3.28 0.90
N VAL A 178 7.33 4.32 0.26
CA VAL A 178 7.03 4.61 -1.14
C VAL A 178 8.11 4.01 -2.00
N VAL A 179 7.69 3.21 -2.98
CA VAL A 179 8.56 2.56 -3.96
C VAL A 179 8.23 3.12 -5.34
N TRP A 180 9.21 3.74 -5.97
CA TRP A 180 9.14 4.16 -7.36
C TRP A 180 9.74 3.05 -8.22
N VAL A 181 8.95 2.58 -9.18
CA VAL A 181 9.38 1.65 -10.21
C VAL A 181 9.56 2.46 -11.49
N CYS A 182 10.81 2.61 -11.91
CA CYS A 182 11.20 3.37 -13.09
C CYS A 182 11.33 2.43 -14.29
N ARG A 183 10.68 2.80 -15.39
CA ARG A 183 10.84 2.19 -16.73
C ARG A 183 11.53 3.21 -17.64
N ARG A 184 11.83 2.82 -18.89
CA ARG A 184 12.48 3.70 -19.87
C ARG A 184 11.77 5.05 -20.06
N THR A 185 10.44 5.05 -20.15
CA THR A 185 9.64 6.25 -20.46
C THR A 185 8.58 6.59 -19.42
N GLN A 186 8.37 5.73 -18.43
CA GLN A 186 7.29 5.85 -17.46
C GLN A 186 7.76 5.45 -16.07
N TRP A 187 7.10 5.98 -15.05
CA TRP A 187 7.33 5.59 -13.66
C TRP A 187 6.00 5.28 -13.00
N ILE A 188 6.04 4.38 -12.03
CA ILE A 188 4.88 4.03 -11.21
C ILE A 188 5.31 4.09 -9.75
N ALA A 189 4.58 4.82 -8.93
CA ALA A 189 4.80 4.87 -7.50
C ALA A 189 3.79 3.98 -6.75
N PHE A 190 4.28 3.22 -5.79
CA PHE A 190 3.50 2.42 -4.86
C PHE A 190 3.75 2.89 -3.44
N ALA A 191 2.74 2.83 -2.58
CA ALA A 191 2.84 3.14 -1.15
C ALA A 191 2.40 1.92 -0.34
N ALA A 192 3.30 1.44 0.51
CA ALA A 192 3.04 0.34 1.42
C ALA A 192 2.99 0.84 2.87
N SER A 193 1.89 0.57 3.57
CA SER A 193 1.83 0.77 5.01
C SER A 193 2.45 -0.45 5.69
N HIS A 194 3.78 -0.50 5.78
CA HIS A 194 4.41 -1.51 6.62
C HIS A 194 4.27 -1.07 8.08
N GLY A 195 3.54 -1.84 8.88
CA GLY A 195 3.74 -1.80 10.33
C GLY A 195 5.18 -2.18 10.63
N GLU A 196 5.80 -1.56 11.64
CA GLU A 196 7.16 -1.83 12.12
C GLU A 196 7.37 -3.33 12.39
N ARG A 197 7.71 -4.10 11.35
CA ARG A 197 8.11 -5.51 11.47
C ARG A 197 9.08 -5.97 10.39
N THR A 198 9.48 -5.08 9.48
CA THR A 198 10.54 -5.33 8.50
C THR A 198 11.75 -4.42 8.75
N ARG A 199 12.32 -4.49 9.97
CA ARG A 199 13.78 -4.32 10.15
C ARG A 199 14.55 -5.50 9.52
N GLY A 200 14.23 -5.83 8.27
CA GLY A 200 14.60 -7.11 7.65
C GLY A 200 14.48 -7.19 6.14
N LEU A 201 13.90 -6.20 5.45
CA LEU A 201 14.25 -5.94 4.05
C LEU A 201 15.51 -5.07 4.01
N VAL A 202 16.55 -5.54 4.71
CA VAL A 202 17.91 -5.36 4.24
C VAL A 202 17.93 -6.13 2.93
N VAL A 203 17.80 -5.40 1.82
CA VAL A 203 18.24 -5.90 0.51
C VAL A 203 19.61 -6.51 0.76
N PRO A 204 19.85 -7.81 0.48
CA PRO A 204 21.13 -8.41 0.77
C PRO A 204 22.19 -7.56 0.07
N ARG A 205 23.04 -6.90 0.86
CA ARG A 205 24.32 -6.42 0.36
C ARG A 205 24.96 -7.68 -0.19
N ARG A 206 25.02 -7.81 -1.53
CA ARG A 206 25.84 -8.82 -2.18
C ARG A 206 27.20 -8.74 -1.49
N ARG A 207 27.55 -9.76 -0.70
CA ARG A 207 28.95 -10.01 -0.41
C ARG A 207 29.59 -10.11 -1.78
N ARG A 208 30.62 -9.29 -2.01
CA ARG A 208 31.48 -9.40 -3.18
C ARG A 208 31.76 -10.89 -3.37
N ALA A 209 31.52 -11.39 -4.58
CA ALA A 209 32.11 -12.66 -4.99
C ALA A 209 33.61 -12.49 -4.77
N ALA A 210 34.16 -13.26 -3.82
CA ALA A 210 35.58 -13.48 -3.80
C ALA A 210 35.90 -14.23 -5.09
N VAL A 211 36.59 -13.54 -5.99
CA VAL A 211 37.32 -14.18 -7.07
C VAL A 211 38.40 -15.00 -6.37
N LEU A 212 38.22 -16.32 -6.32
CA LEU A 212 39.34 -17.23 -6.16
C LEU A 212 39.91 -17.43 -7.56
N SER A 213 40.90 -16.60 -7.87
CA SER A 213 41.94 -16.93 -8.84
C SER A 213 43.07 -17.61 -8.06
N GLU A 214 43.42 -18.82 -8.45
CA GLU A 214 44.74 -19.44 -8.29
C GLU A 214 44.66 -20.73 -9.13
N SER A 215 45.31 -20.75 -10.30
CA SER A 215 46.70 -21.22 -10.53
C SER A 215 46.70 -22.71 -10.89
#